data_AF-A0A0E2LM92-F1
#
_entry.id   AF-A0A0E2LM92-F1
#
_cell.length_a   1.000
_cell.length_b   1.000
_cell.length_c   1.000
_cell.angle_alpha   90.00
_cell.angle_beta   90.00
_cell.angle_gamma   90.00
#
_symmetry.space_group_name_H-M   'P 1'
#
loop_
_entity.id
_entity.type
_entity.pdbx_description
1 polymer ?
#
loop_
_entity_poly.entity_id
_entity_poly.type
_entity_poly.pdbx_seq_one_letter_code
_entity_poly.pdbx_strand_id
1 'polypeptide(L)' 'MSMKLTEKEEELIRAIRNYRKSYPNGHPQLLYYASQLFDELIEVF' A
#
# COMPACT_ATOMS: atom_id res chain seq x y z
N MET A 1 10.51 -4.74 -19.35
CA MET A 1 9.34 -5.63 -19.21
C MET A 1 8.55 -5.18 -18.00
N SER A 2 7.22 -5.09 -18.08
CA SER A 2 6.39 -4.89 -16.88
C SER A 2 6.11 -6.26 -16.27
N MET A 3 6.38 -6.42 -14.98
CA MET A 3 5.89 -7.57 -14.24
C MET A 3 4.38 -7.44 -14.08
N LYS A 4 3.64 -8.56 -14.16
CA LYS A 4 2.22 -8.58 -13.85
C LYS A 4 2.06 -8.64 -12.33
N LEU A 5 1.29 -7.72 -11.77
CA LEU A 5 1.00 -7.68 -10.35
C LEU A 5 -0.22 -8.55 -10.03
N THR A 6 -0.24 -9.09 -8.82
CA THR A 6 -1.43 -9.58 -8.15
C THR A 6 -2.32 -8.41 -7.72
N GLU A 7 -3.59 -8.70 -7.43
CA GLU A 7 -4.55 -7.70 -6.96
C GLU A 7 -4.08 -7.03 -5.65
N LYS A 8 -3.53 -7.81 -4.71
CA LYS A 8 -3.00 -7.29 -3.45
C LYS A 8 -1.77 -6.38 -3.64
N GLU A 9 -0.86 -6.74 -4.53
CA GLU A 9 0.29 -5.88 -4.86
C GLU A 9 -0.15 -4.56 -5.50
N GLU A 10 -1.14 -4.61 -6.40
CA GLU A 10 -1.71 -3.41 -7.01
C GLU A 10 -2.40 -2.52 -5.96
N GLU A 11 -3.11 -3.13 -5.00
CA GLU A 11 -3.76 -2.44 -3.90
C GLU A 11 -2.75 -1.73 -2.98
N LEU A 12 -1.66 -2.40 -2.59
CA LEU A 12 -0.59 -1.80 -1.81
C LEU A 12 0.01 -0.57 -2.53
N ILE A 13 0.27 -0.67 -3.83
CA ILE A 13 0.80 0.45 -4.63
C ILE A 13 -0.18 1.63 -4.63
N ARG A 14 -1.49 1.37 -4.78
CA ARG A 14 -2.53 2.41 -4.71
C ARG A 14 -2.57 3.06 -3.32
N ALA A 15 -2.52 2.27 -2.25
CA ALA A 15 -2.51 2.77 -0.87
C ALA A 15 -1.31 3.70 -0.62
N ILE A 16 -0.09 3.29 -1.00
CA ILE A 16 1.12 4.11 -0.88
C ILE A 16 1.00 5.42 -1.67
N ARG A 17 0.49 5.36 -2.91
CA ARG A 17 0.27 6.57 -3.73
C ARG A 17 -0.72 7.53 -3.09
N ASN A 18 -1.79 7.01 -2.50
CA ASN A 18 -2.79 7.83 -1.80
C ASN A 18 -2.21 8.47 -0.53
N TYR A 19 -1.44 7.71 0.25
CA TYR A 19 -0.70 8.26 1.39
C TYR A 19 0.21 9.41 0.96
N ARG A 20 1.01 9.25 -0.11
CA ARG A 20 1.86 10.33 -0.64
C ARG A 20 1.06 11.56 -1.11
N LYS A 21 -0.09 11.35 -1.74
CA LYS A 21 -0.99 12.44 -2.18
C LYS A 21 -1.62 13.20 -1.01
N SER A 22 -1.72 12.59 0.16
CA SER A 22 -2.26 13.25 1.36
C SER A 22 -1.30 14.26 2.00
N TYR A 23 -0.06 14.34 1.53
CA TYR A 23 0.90 15.35 2.00
C TYR A 23 0.43 16.78 1.65
N PRO A 24 0.65 17.80 2.50
CA PRO A 24 1.35 17.75 3.80
C PRO A 24 0.48 17.31 4.98
N ASN A 25 -0.85 17.30 4.82
CA ASN A 25 -1.81 17.03 5.90
C ASN A 25 -1.94 15.54 6.24
N GLY A 26 -0.85 14.78 6.05
CA GLY A 26 -0.82 13.32 5.91
C GLY A 26 -1.77 12.59 6.85
N HIS A 27 -2.45 11.56 6.36
CA HIS A 27 -3.43 10.83 7.15
C HIS A 27 -2.80 9.58 7.78
N PRO A 28 -2.66 9.49 9.12
CA PRO A 28 -2.09 8.31 9.78
C PRO A 28 -2.80 7.00 9.42
N GLN A 29 -4.09 7.07 9.14
CA GLN A 29 -4.91 5.93 8.71
C GLN A 29 -4.47 5.37 7.34
N LEU A 30 -4.03 6.23 6.42
CA LEU A 30 -3.53 5.79 5.11
C LEU A 30 -2.18 5.08 5.24
N LEU A 31 -1.32 5.55 6.15
CA LEU A 31 -0.06 4.87 6.47
C LEU A 31 -0.35 3.52 7.12
N TYR A 32 -1.21 3.49 8.13
CA TYR A 32 -1.61 2.25 8.81
C TYR A 32 -2.16 1.21 7.82
N TYR A 33 -3.05 1.63 6.92
CA TYR A 33 -3.60 0.76 5.90
C TYR A 33 -2.54 0.22 4.92
N ALA A 34 -1.63 1.08 4.46
CA ALA A 34 -0.53 0.62 3.61
C ALA A 34 0.41 -0.37 4.35
N SER A 35 0.66 -0.16 5.65
CA SER A 35 1.44 -1.08 6.47
C SER A 35 0.75 -2.44 6.61
N GLN A 36 -0.56 -2.47 6.87
CA GLN A 36 -1.31 -3.73 6.98
C GLN A 36 -1.29 -4.53 5.68
N LEU A 37 -1.49 -3.86 4.53
CA LEU A 37 -1.37 -4.51 3.22
C LEU A 37 0.02 -5.08 2.96
N PHE A 38 1.07 -4.39 3.43
CA PHE A 38 2.43 -4.88 3.34
C PHE A 38 2.64 -6.11 4.24
N ASP A 39 2.19 -6.04 5.49
CA ASP A 39 2.28 -7.14 6.46
C ASP A 39 1.59 -8.39 5.90
N GLU A 40 0.37 -8.26 5.36
CA GLU A 40 -0.36 -9.36 4.71
C GLU A 40 0.35 -9.97 3.48
N LEU A 41 1.17 -9.19 2.78
CA LEU A 41 1.91 -9.66 1.60
C LEU A 41 3.19 -10.40 1.97
N ILE A 42 3.78 -10.09 3.12
CA ILE A 42 5.02 -10.73 3.60
C ILE A 42 4.78 -11.82 4.64
N GLU A 43 3.64 -11.82 5.33
CA GLU A 43 3.26 -12.88 6.24
C GLU A 43 3.01 -14.17 5.46
N VAL A 44 3.91 -15.13 5.66
CA VAL A 44 3.78 -16.49 5.18
C VAL A 44 2.89 -17.24 6.17
N PHE A 45 1.59 -17.30 5.88
CA PHE A 45 0.69 -18.33 6.41
C PHE A 45 0.15 -19.19 5.28
#